data_AF-A0A5B0NV73-F1
#
_entry.id   AF-A0A5B0NV73-F1
#
_cell.length_a   1.000
_cell.length_b   1.000
_cell.length_c   1.000
_cell.angle_alpha   90.00
_cell.angle_beta   90.00
_cell.angle_gamma   90.00
#
_symmetry.space_group_name_H-M   'P 1'
#
loop_
_entity.id
_entity.type
_entity.pdbx_description
1 polymer ?
#
loop_
_entity_poly.entity_id
_entity_poly.type
_entity_poly.pdbx_seq_one_letter_code
_entity_poly.pdbx_strand_id
1 'polypeptide(L)'
;MKESLRIETDQALDLLERHEEAWQHRSYRKAVRAESKQNLYVDTESKVIALEEMLGKALGFRATATHPRVCILLLKNDSAAMKNFDTPPVPSSDAQGQFPSRPSRPRGAPVDDAAARRLRQLIFELDLVLEPP
;
A
#
# COMPACT_ATOMS: atom_id res chain seq x y z
N MET A 1 -11.63 21.01 7.24
CA MET A 1 -10.72 19.93 6.78
C MET A 1 -9.69 19.52 7.84
N LYS A 2 -8.90 20.43 8.43
CA LYS A 2 -7.95 20.04 9.51
C LYS A 2 -8.62 19.55 10.79
N GLU A 3 -9.79 20.10 11.12
CA GLU A 3 -10.52 19.74 12.33
C GLU A 3 -11.24 18.39 12.21
N SER A 4 -11.83 18.10 11.04
CA SER A 4 -12.41 16.78 10.74
C SER A 4 -11.34 15.68 10.76
N LEU A 5 -10.16 15.95 10.19
CA LEU A 5 -9.04 15.01 10.21
C LEU A 5 -8.59 14.69 11.65
N ARG A 6 -8.57 15.69 12.54
CA ARG A 6 -8.23 15.47 13.97
C ARG A 6 -9.25 14.58 14.67
N ILE A 7 -10.54 14.84 14.47
CA ILE A 7 -11.62 14.03 15.04
C ILE A 7 -11.52 12.57 14.56
N GLU A 8 -11.28 12.35 13.27
CA GLU A 8 -11.08 11.01 12.71
C GLU A 8 -9.83 10.31 13.27
N THR A 9 -8.75 11.06 13.48
CA THR A 9 -7.50 10.57 14.09
C THR A 9 -7.72 10.13 15.53
N ASP A 10 -8.44 10.94 16.32
CA ASP A 10 -8.77 10.64 17.73
C ASP A 10 -9.67 9.41 17.83
N GLN A 11 -10.67 9.29 16.95
CA GLN A 11 -11.54 8.12 16.87
C GLN A 11 -10.77 6.85 16.48
N ALA A 12 -9.82 6.95 15.54
CA ALA A 12 -8.98 5.84 15.15
C ALA A 12 -8.08 5.36 16.30
N LEU A 13 -7.52 6.29 17.08
CA LEU A 13 -6.74 5.98 18.28
C LEU A 13 -7.57 5.25 19.34
N ASP A 14 -8.76 5.76 19.68
CA ASP A 14 -9.68 5.12 20.63
C ASP A 14 -10.08 3.70 20.16
N LEU A 15 -10.26 3.49 18.85
CA LEU A 15 -10.57 2.17 18.31
C LEU A 15 -9.39 1.19 18.45
N LEU A 16 -8.16 1.64 18.22
CA LEU A 16 -6.95 0.82 18.39
C LEU A 16 -6.72 0.48 19.87
N GLU A 17 -6.90 1.44 20.78
CA GLU A 17 -6.79 1.22 22.22
C GLU A 17 -7.80 0.16 22.70
N ARG A 18 -9.07 0.29 22.29
CA ARG A 18 -10.10 -0.71 22.61
C ARG A 18 -9.78 -2.08 22.01
N HIS A 19 -9.18 -2.14 20.83
CA HIS A 19 -8.75 -3.40 20.23
C HIS A 19 -7.65 -4.06 21.08
N GLU A 20 -6.66 -3.29 21.54
CA GLU A 20 -5.58 -3.78 22.40
C GLU A 20 -6.10 -4.27 23.76
N GLU A 21 -7.00 -3.51 24.38
CA GLU A 21 -7.68 -3.92 25.62
C GLU A 21 -8.49 -5.21 25.40
N ALA A 22 -9.28 -5.27 24.33
CA ALA A 22 -10.07 -6.44 23.97
C ALA A 22 -9.19 -7.68 23.76
N TRP A 23 -7.96 -7.50 23.25
CA TRP A 23 -7.01 -8.59 23.01
C TRP A 23 -6.59 -9.32 24.28
N GLN A 24 -6.66 -8.68 25.45
CA GLN A 24 -6.39 -9.33 26.74
C GLN A 24 -7.41 -10.44 27.04
N HIS A 25 -8.63 -10.31 26.53
CA HIS A 25 -9.69 -11.27 26.75
C HIS A 25 -9.56 -12.50 25.84
N ARG A 26 -9.56 -13.69 26.45
CA ARG A 26 -9.48 -14.97 25.72
C ARG A 26 -10.65 -15.17 24.75
N SER A 27 -11.85 -14.72 25.12
CA SER A 27 -13.05 -14.81 24.29
C SER A 27 -12.90 -14.01 22.99
N TYR A 28 -12.39 -12.78 23.09
CA TYR A 28 -12.15 -11.92 21.95
C TYR A 28 -11.12 -12.52 20.98
N ARG A 29 -9.96 -12.95 21.49
CA ARG A 29 -8.94 -13.63 20.66
C ARG A 29 -9.47 -14.87 19.95
N LYS A 30 -10.37 -15.63 20.60
CA LYS A 30 -11.01 -16.79 19.95
C LYS A 30 -11.95 -16.35 18.83
N ALA A 31 -12.70 -15.26 19.03
CA ALA A 31 -13.60 -14.73 18.01
C ALA A 31 -12.83 -14.23 16.78
N VAL A 32 -11.77 -13.44 16.98
CA VAL A 32 -10.92 -12.94 15.88
C VAL A 32 -10.29 -14.11 15.10
N ARG A 33 -9.78 -15.13 15.80
CA ARG A 33 -9.25 -16.36 15.16
C ARG A 33 -10.30 -17.20 14.46
N ALA A 34 -11.57 -17.11 14.85
CA ALA A 34 -12.65 -17.80 14.18
C ALA A 34 -13.04 -17.05 12.90
N GLU A 35 -13.11 -15.72 12.97
CA GLU A 35 -13.35 -14.84 11.82
C GLU A 35 -12.26 -15.00 10.74
N SER A 36 -10.98 -15.04 11.12
CA SER A 36 -9.87 -15.18 10.15
C SER A 36 -9.93 -16.50 9.36
N LYS A 37 -10.63 -17.51 9.88
CA LYS A 37 -10.86 -18.78 9.19
C LYS A 37 -12.05 -18.77 8.24
N GLN A 38 -12.88 -17.73 8.24
CA GLN A 38 -14.11 -17.68 7.44
C GLN A 38 -13.89 -17.37 5.95
N ASN A 39 -12.66 -17.49 5.42
CA ASN A 39 -12.34 -17.12 4.02
C ASN A 39 -12.86 -15.72 3.63
N LEU A 40 -12.90 -14.81 4.60
CA LEU A 40 -13.26 -13.42 4.36
C LEU A 40 -12.15 -12.73 3.59
N TYR A 41 -12.55 -11.82 2.71
CA TYR A 41 -11.61 -11.04 1.90
C TYR A 41 -10.75 -10.08 2.74
N VAL A 42 -11.30 -9.57 3.86
CA VAL A 42 -10.61 -8.73 4.84
C VAL A 42 -11.06 -9.15 6.23
N ASP A 43 -10.14 -9.61 7.07
CA ASP A 43 -10.38 -9.94 8.48
C ASP A 43 -10.11 -8.74 9.40
N THR A 44 -10.47 -8.89 10.68
CA THR A 44 -10.27 -7.84 11.69
C THR A 44 -8.80 -7.47 11.87
N GLU A 45 -7.87 -8.43 11.88
CA GLU A 45 -6.42 -8.14 12.02
C GLU A 45 -5.92 -7.25 10.89
N SER A 46 -6.34 -7.54 9.66
CA SER A 46 -5.99 -6.76 8.47
C SER A 46 -6.52 -5.32 8.51
N LYS A 47 -7.71 -5.13 9.09
CA LYS A 47 -8.32 -3.80 9.26
C LYS A 47 -7.56 -2.97 10.30
N VAL A 48 -7.17 -3.60 11.41
CA VAL A 48 -6.38 -2.97 12.48
C VAL A 48 -5.03 -2.51 11.94
N ILE A 49 -4.30 -3.39 11.26
CA ILE A 49 -3.00 -3.05 10.65
C ILE A 49 -3.13 -1.90 9.66
N ALA A 50 -4.16 -1.92 8.81
CA ALA A 50 -4.38 -0.84 7.85
C ALA A 50 -4.71 0.49 8.54
N LEU A 51 -5.45 0.44 9.65
CA LEU A 51 -5.78 1.63 10.44
C LEU A 51 -4.54 2.22 11.11
N GLU A 52 -3.66 1.38 11.67
CA GLU A 52 -2.37 1.79 12.22
C GLU A 52 -1.49 2.48 11.16
N GLU A 53 -1.43 1.92 9.94
CA GLU A 53 -0.69 2.53 8.84
C GLU A 53 -1.26 3.88 8.41
N MET A 54 -2.59 3.98 8.29
CA MET A 54 -3.28 5.23 7.95
C MET A 54 -3.04 6.31 8.99
N LEU A 55 -3.17 5.94 10.27
CA LEU A 55 -2.90 6.83 11.40
C LEU A 55 -1.44 7.25 11.41
N GLY A 56 -0.53 6.31 11.16
CA GLY A 56 0.89 6.56 10.98
C GLY A 56 1.14 7.69 9.97
N LYS A 57 0.51 7.62 8.80
CA LYS A 57 0.63 8.67 7.77
C LYS A 57 0.02 10.00 8.17
N ALA A 58 -1.16 9.98 8.79
CA ALA A 58 -1.82 11.19 9.26
C ALA A 58 -0.97 11.95 10.29
N LEU A 59 -0.21 11.21 11.11
CA LEU A 59 0.73 11.74 12.09
C LEU A 59 2.14 12.03 11.52
N GLY A 60 2.37 11.79 10.23
CA GLY A 60 3.63 12.08 9.56
C GLY A 60 4.71 10.99 9.69
N PHE A 61 4.37 9.80 10.19
CA PHE A 61 5.25 8.64 10.15
C PHE A 61 5.32 8.09 8.72
N ARG A 62 6.52 7.64 8.32
CA ARG A 62 6.79 7.12 6.97
C ARG A 62 6.24 5.69 6.84
N ALA A 63 4.92 5.52 6.79
CA ALA A 63 4.32 4.19 6.61
C ALA A 63 4.41 3.72 5.15
N THR A 64 4.98 2.53 4.95
CA THR A 64 5.37 1.98 3.64
C THR A 64 4.26 1.26 2.87
N ALA A 65 3.06 1.06 3.42
CA ALA A 65 1.92 0.54 2.66
C ALA A 65 0.68 1.41 2.83
N THR A 66 -0.14 1.51 1.79
CA THR A 66 -1.28 2.45 1.67
C THR A 66 -2.61 1.75 1.60
N HIS A 67 -2.63 0.41 1.67
CA HIS A 67 -3.85 -0.33 1.40
C HIS A 67 -3.93 -1.62 2.24
N PRO A 68 -5.05 -1.91 2.90
CA PRO A 68 -5.23 -3.11 3.73
C PRO A 68 -4.86 -4.42 3.01
N ARG A 69 -5.21 -4.54 1.72
CA ARG A 69 -4.80 -5.68 0.86
C ARG A 69 -3.28 -5.83 0.77
N VAL A 70 -2.53 -4.73 0.71
CA VAL A 70 -1.06 -4.75 0.67
C VAL A 70 -0.52 -5.19 2.02
N CYS A 71 -1.12 -4.74 3.12
CA CYS A 71 -0.79 -5.23 4.47
C CYS A 71 -1.02 -6.74 4.59
N ILE A 72 -2.17 -7.26 4.12
CA ILE A 72 -2.46 -8.71 4.08
C ILE A 72 -1.39 -9.46 3.28
N LEU A 73 -1.03 -8.95 2.11
CA LEU A 73 -0.01 -9.56 1.27
C LEU A 73 1.36 -9.57 1.95
N LEU A 74 1.70 -8.52 2.71
CA LEU A 74 2.95 -8.43 3.48
C LEU A 74 2.92 -9.31 4.73
N LEU A 75 1.81 -9.37 5.45
CA LEU A 75 1.64 -10.16 6.68
C LEU A 75 1.60 -11.67 6.38
N LYS A 76 0.97 -12.06 5.27
CA LYS A 76 1.03 -13.44 4.76
C LYS A 76 2.37 -13.79 4.13
N ASN A 77 3.23 -12.80 3.89
CA ASN A 77 4.59 -12.99 3.42
C ASN A 77 5.54 -13.20 4.61
N ASP A 78 5.20 -14.15 5.48
CA ASP A 78 6.09 -14.70 6.50
C ASP A 78 7.23 -15.47 5.80
N SER A 79 8.24 -14.75 5.30
CA SER A 79 9.59 -15.31 5.05
C SER A 79 9.67 -16.67 4.33
N ALA A 80 8.82 -16.91 3.34
CA ALA A 80 9.21 -17.72 2.21
C ALA A 80 9.39 -16.75 1.07
N ALA A 81 10.64 -16.51 0.63
CA ALA A 81 10.85 -16.12 -0.76
C ALA A 81 9.89 -17.02 -1.56
N MET A 82 8.95 -16.43 -2.32
CA MET A 82 8.13 -17.21 -3.25
C MET A 82 9.11 -18.14 -3.94
N LYS A 83 9.14 -19.42 -3.55
CA LYS A 83 9.84 -20.42 -4.32
C LYS A 83 9.03 -20.39 -5.59
N ASN A 84 9.60 -19.73 -6.58
CA ASN A 84 9.03 -19.57 -7.90
C ASN A 84 8.94 -20.99 -8.46
N PHE A 85 7.89 -21.72 -8.08
CA PHE A 85 7.81 -23.15 -8.33
C PHE A 85 7.58 -23.47 -9.79
N ASP A 86 7.36 -22.47 -10.64
CA ASP A 86 7.21 -22.64 -12.09
C ASP A 86 7.69 -21.42 -12.91
N THR A 87 8.36 -20.43 -12.30
CA THR A 87 8.99 -19.36 -13.09
C THR A 87 10.37 -19.83 -13.52
N PRO A 88 10.65 -19.98 -14.83
CA PRO A 88 12.00 -20.30 -15.27
C PRO A 88 12.98 -19.28 -14.68
N PRO A 89 14.18 -19.71 -14.26
CA PRO A 89 15.17 -18.80 -13.70
C PRO A 89 15.38 -17.63 -14.64
N VAL A 90 15.55 -16.43 -14.08
CA VAL A 90 15.89 -15.23 -14.86
C VAL A 90 17.06 -15.61 -15.77
N PRO A 91 16.91 -15.53 -17.11
CA PRO A 91 17.99 -15.87 -18.01
C PRO A 91 19.23 -15.04 -17.65
N SER A 92 20.42 -15.64 -17.71
CA SER A 92 21.66 -14.91 -17.48
C SER A 92 21.72 -13.68 -18.37
N SER A 93 22.46 -12.64 -17.96
CA SER A 93 22.65 -11.45 -18.79
C SER A 93 23.16 -11.79 -20.20
N ASP A 94 23.85 -12.92 -20.33
CA ASP A 94 24.40 -13.44 -21.59
C ASP A 94 23.37 -14.21 -22.44
N ALA A 95 22.25 -14.64 -21.85
CA ALA A 95 21.14 -15.32 -22.53
C ALA A 95 20.14 -14.33 -23.16
N GLN A 96 20.22 -13.04 -22.80
CA GLN A 96 19.59 -11.97 -23.58
C GLN A 96 20.47 -11.72 -24.81
N GLY A 97 20.21 -12.48 -25.89
CA GLY A 97 20.90 -12.29 -27.17
C GLY A 97 21.05 -10.81 -27.48
N GLN A 98 22.25 -10.41 -27.94
CA GLN A 98 22.69 -9.01 -28.05
C GLN A 98 21.58 -8.07 -28.53
N PHE A 99 20.87 -7.46 -27.59
CA PHE A 99 19.97 -6.38 -27.93
C PHE A 99 20.85 -5.22 -28.41
N PRO A 100 20.53 -4.58 -29.56
CA PRO A 100 21.27 -3.42 -29.98
C PRO A 100 21.29 -2.44 -28.81
N SER A 101 22.49 -2.05 -28.40
CA SER A 101 22.71 -1.13 -27.27
C SER A 101 21.77 0.05 -27.44
N ARG A 102 20.84 0.19 -26.50
CA ARG A 102 19.90 1.30 -26.43
C ARG A 102 20.69 2.58 -26.68
N PRO A 103 20.34 3.41 -27.67
CA PRO A 103 21.07 4.64 -27.90
C PRO A 103 21.08 5.42 -26.59
N SER A 104 22.28 5.61 -26.05
CA SER A 104 22.49 6.31 -24.79
C SER A 104 21.97 7.73 -24.98
N ARG A 105 20.77 8.01 -24.46
CA ARG A 105 20.25 9.36 -24.41
C ARG A 105 21.21 10.15 -23.52
N PRO A 106 21.84 11.23 -24.01
CA PRO A 106 22.76 12.02 -23.19
C PRO A 106 22.02 12.49 -21.94
N ARG A 107 22.62 12.22 -20.78
CA ARG A 107 22.15 12.68 -19.47
C ARG A 107 22.14 14.20 -19.50
N GLY A 108 20.98 14.81 -19.75
CA GLY A 108 20.84 16.26 -19.95
C GLY A 108 20.03 16.68 -21.17
N ALA A 109 19.50 15.76 -21.99
CA ALA A 109 18.52 16.14 -23.01
C ALA A 109 17.33 16.85 -22.33
N PRO A 110 16.96 18.08 -22.76
CA PRO A 110 15.86 18.80 -22.15
C PRO A 110 14.63 17.89 -22.18
N VAL A 111 14.02 17.71 -21.02
CA VAL A 111 12.68 17.13 -20.94
C VAL A 111 11.83 17.99 -21.86
N ASP A 112 11.32 17.37 -22.92
CA ASP A 112 10.53 18.07 -23.92
C ASP A 112 9.41 18.81 -23.19
N ASP A 113 9.49 20.14 -23.14
CA ASP A 113 8.59 20.98 -22.34
C ASP A 113 7.12 20.72 -22.73
N ALA A 114 6.90 20.28 -23.98
CA ALA A 114 5.59 19.85 -24.47
C ALA A 114 5.06 18.59 -23.76
N ALA A 115 5.93 17.64 -23.42
CA ALA A 115 5.55 16.44 -22.65
C ALA A 115 5.27 16.80 -21.19
N ALA A 116 6.08 17.67 -20.60
CA ALA A 116 5.86 18.16 -19.23
C ALA A 116 4.56 18.96 -19.12
N ARG A 117 4.22 19.79 -20.13
CA ARG A 117 2.94 20.51 -20.19
C ARG A 117 1.74 19.57 -20.33
N ARG A 118 1.83 18.57 -21.21
CA ARG A 118 0.79 17.55 -21.37
C ARG A 118 0.52 16.80 -20.07
N LEU A 119 1.57 16.46 -19.33
CA LEU A 119 1.44 15.75 -18.06
C LEU A 119 0.79 16.63 -16.98
N ARG A 120 1.12 17.93 -16.92
CA ARG A 120 0.46 18.89 -16.01
C ARG A 120 -1.02 19.10 -16.36
N GLN A 121 -1.36 19.12 -17.64
CA GLN A 121 -2.74 19.27 -18.10
C GLN A 121 -3.60 18.06 -17.73
N LEU A 122 -3.08 16.84 -17.92
CA LEU A 122 -3.75 15.61 -17.49
C LEU A 122 -3.99 15.56 -15.97
N ILE A 123 -3.04 16.03 -15.16
CA ILE A 123 -3.21 16.12 -13.70
C ILE A 123 -4.37 17.06 -13.36
N PHE A 124 -4.43 18.23 -14.00
CA PHE A 124 -5.48 19.23 -13.74
C PHE A 124 -6.88 18.74 -14.17
N GLU A 125 -6.96 18.02 -15.30
CA GLU A 125 -8.21 17.41 -15.77
C GLU A 125 -8.69 16.30 -14.83
N LEU A 126 -7.79 15.51 -14.23
CA LEU A 126 -8.15 14.50 -13.25
C LEU A 126 -8.66 15.11 -11.94
N ASP A 127 -8.04 16.19 -11.48
CA ASP A 127 -8.49 16.90 -10.27
C ASP A 127 -9.90 17.50 -10.45
N LEU A 128 -10.23 17.98 -11.66
CA LEU A 128 -11.57 18.48 -12.00
C LEU A 128 -12.65 17.39 -12.07
N VAL A 129 -12.28 16.14 -12.34
CA VAL A 129 -13.22 15.00 -12.37
C VAL A 129 -13.51 14.47 -10.95
N LEU A 130 -12.60 14.74 -10.00
CA LEU A 130 -12.68 14.23 -8.62
C LEU A 130 -13.40 15.17 -7.65
N GLU A 131 -13.63 16.44 -8.00
CA GLU A 131 -14.55 17.33 -7.29
C GLU A 131 -15.69 17.81 -8.20
N PRO A 132 -16.91 17.23 -8.10
CA PRO A 132 -18.09 17.83 -8.70
C PRO A 132 -18.56 19.05 -7.86
N PRO A 133 -19.28 20.01 -8.47
CA PRO A 133 -19.77 21.22 -7.78
C PRO A 133 -20.77 20.92 -6.65
#